data_AF-A0A0M8P2X4-F1
#
_entry.id   AF-A0A0M8P2X4-F1
#
_cell.length_a   1.000
_cell.length_b   1.000
_cell.length_c   1.000
_cell.angle_alpha   90.00
_cell.angle_beta   90.00
_cell.angle_gamma   90.00
#
_symmetry.space_group_name_H-M   'P 1'
#
loop_
_entity.id
_entity.type
_entity.pdbx_description
1 polymer ?
#
loop_
_entity_poly.entity_id
_entity_poly.type
_entity_poly.pdbx_seq_one_letter_code
_entity_poly.pdbx_strand_id
1 'polypeptide(L)'
;MQFHKHGVNGLGTMVDPEQYLFNDLDAATAKKWTSTLTAAPVMNSPLTHSPYDVLPCAYLVLEKDLILPKEYQEGMAASQSKPFTIYRAPCGHSPHLSWTDELVVKIEEFGNQVLAESSTAD
;
A
#
# COMPACT_ATOMS: atom_id res chain seq x y z
N MET A 1 -6.48 15.36 2.58
CA MET A 1 -5.57 16.01 1.61
C MET A 1 -5.84 17.49 1.56
N GLN A 2 -4.81 18.32 1.48
CA GLN A 2 -4.88 19.75 1.19
C GLN A 2 -4.18 20.00 -0.14
N PHE A 3 -4.92 20.50 -1.14
CA PHE A 3 -4.36 20.86 -2.43
C PHE A 3 -3.87 22.31 -2.44
N HIS A 4 -2.75 22.54 -3.12
CA HIS A 4 -2.09 23.84 -3.21
C HIS A 4 -2.41 24.51 -4.55
N LYS A 5 -1.44 25.23 -5.13
CA LYS A 5 -1.57 25.87 -6.44
C LYS A 5 -2.05 24.85 -7.49
N HIS A 6 -3.06 25.22 -8.28
CA HIS A 6 -3.70 24.40 -9.32
C HIS A 6 -4.65 23.28 -8.83
N GLY A 7 -4.98 23.23 -7.54
CA GLY A 7 -5.98 22.29 -7.01
C GLY A 7 -5.59 20.83 -7.24
N VAL A 8 -6.53 19.99 -7.67
CA VAL A 8 -6.30 18.57 -7.95
C VAL A 8 -5.33 18.31 -9.12
N ASN A 9 -5.11 19.31 -9.97
CA ASN A 9 -4.11 19.25 -11.06
C ASN A 9 -2.71 19.70 -10.61
N GLY A 10 -2.57 20.11 -9.34
CA GLY A 10 -1.32 20.54 -8.75
C GLY A 10 -0.80 19.56 -7.71
N LEU A 11 -0.11 20.10 -6.71
CA LEU A 11 0.43 19.30 -5.59
C LEU A 11 -0.52 19.33 -4.40
N GLY A 12 -0.65 18.20 -3.71
CA GLY A 12 -1.35 18.07 -2.44
C GLY A 12 -0.44 17.58 -1.33
N THR A 13 -0.74 17.98 -0.09
CA THR A 13 -0.15 17.45 1.14
C THR A 13 -1.16 16.65 1.92
N MET A 14 -0.68 15.71 2.73
CA MET A 14 -1.48 15.02 3.72
C MET A 14 -2.01 16.01 4.75
N VAL A 15 -3.25 15.78 5.19
CA VAL A 15 -3.83 16.44 6.38
C VAL A 15 -3.77 15.41 7.49
N ASP A 16 -3.32 15.82 8.67
CA ASP A 16 -3.17 14.99 9.87
C ASP A 16 -2.45 13.64 9.61
N PRO A 17 -1.22 13.65 9.03
CA PRO A 17 -0.51 12.43 8.66
C PRO A 17 -0.22 11.49 9.83
N GLU A 18 -0.01 12.03 11.05
CA GLU A 18 0.14 11.21 12.27
C GLU A 18 -1.11 10.34 12.51
N GLN A 19 -2.31 10.88 12.26
CA GLN A 19 -3.56 10.16 12.43
C GLN A 19 -3.86 9.20 11.28
N TYR A 20 -3.48 9.52 10.04
CA TYR A 20 -3.93 8.74 8.89
C TYR A 20 -2.87 7.81 8.31
N LEU A 21 -1.60 8.23 8.25
CA LEU A 21 -0.51 7.41 7.71
C LEU A 21 0.23 6.61 8.79
N PHE A 22 0.22 7.09 10.03
CA PHE A 22 1.10 6.63 11.11
C PHE A 22 0.34 6.33 12.41
N ASN A 23 -0.93 5.95 12.30
CA ASN A 23 -1.87 5.78 13.42
C ASN A 23 -1.51 4.68 14.41
N ASP A 24 -0.57 3.82 14.03
CA ASP A 24 -0.10 2.67 14.77
C ASP A 24 1.38 2.81 15.21
N LEU A 25 1.97 3.99 15.03
CA LEU A 25 3.31 4.33 15.56
C LEU A 25 3.19 5.10 16.87
N ASP A 26 4.26 5.06 17.69
CA ASP A 26 4.36 5.97 18.82
C ASP A 26 4.48 7.43 18.34
N ALA A 27 4.05 8.37 19.19
CA ALA A 27 3.97 9.78 18.82
C ALA A 27 5.31 10.39 18.37
N ALA A 28 6.44 9.97 18.95
CA ALA A 28 7.74 10.51 18.57
C ALA A 28 8.14 10.02 17.16
N THR A 29 7.92 8.74 16.88
CA THR A 29 8.17 8.16 15.56
C THR A 29 7.22 8.69 14.49
N ALA A 30 5.92 8.80 14.79
CA ALA A 30 4.92 9.39 13.89
C ALA A 30 5.28 10.83 13.52
N LYS A 31 5.68 11.65 14.51
CA LYS A 31 6.12 13.04 14.28
C LYS A 31 7.40 13.11 13.44
N LYS A 32 8.36 12.22 13.69
CA LYS A 32 9.59 12.10 12.90
C LYS A 32 9.25 11.87 11.43
N TRP A 33 8.43 10.87 11.11
CA TRP A 33 8.10 10.55 9.72
C TRP A 33 7.20 11.60 9.08
N THR A 34 6.26 12.18 9.83
CA THR A 34 5.46 13.33 9.39
C THR A 34 6.34 14.49 8.92
N SER A 35 7.43 14.78 9.61
CA SER A 35 8.35 15.87 9.25
C SER A 35 9.08 15.66 7.91
N THR A 36 9.09 14.42 7.39
CA THR A 36 9.72 14.08 6.11
C THR A 36 8.77 14.13 4.92
N LEU A 37 7.47 14.29 5.14
CA LEU A 37 6.47 14.29 4.07
C LEU A 37 6.58 15.55 3.21
N THR A 38 6.46 15.35 1.90
CA THR A 38 6.42 16.44 0.91
C THR A 38 5.12 16.42 0.14
N ALA A 39 4.82 17.51 -0.58
CA ALA A 39 3.67 17.56 -1.47
C ALA A 39 3.87 16.67 -2.71
N ALA A 40 2.81 16.01 -3.18
CA ALA A 40 2.83 15.14 -4.36
C ALA A 40 1.61 15.40 -5.27
N PRO A 41 1.72 15.18 -6.60
CA PRO A 41 0.58 15.29 -7.50
C PRO A 41 -0.37 14.09 -7.37
N VAL A 42 -1.61 14.24 -7.82
CA VAL A 42 -2.54 13.11 -7.97
C VAL A 42 -2.13 12.30 -9.20
N MET A 43 -1.91 11.00 -9.03
CA MET A 43 -1.61 10.08 -10.14
C MET A 43 -2.92 9.70 -10.85
N ASN A 44 -3.30 10.45 -11.89
CA ASN A 44 -4.54 10.25 -12.64
C ASN A 44 -4.32 9.91 -14.14
N SER A 45 -3.08 9.59 -14.52
CA SER A 45 -2.77 9.18 -15.89
C SER A 45 -3.37 7.81 -16.19
N PRO A 46 -3.97 7.59 -17.38
CA PRO A 46 -4.52 6.29 -17.74
C PRO A 46 -3.47 5.18 -17.73
N LEU A 47 -3.80 4.04 -17.11
CA LEU A 47 -2.98 2.84 -17.17
C LEU A 47 -3.15 2.18 -18.55
N THR A 48 -2.12 2.24 -19.40
CA THR A 48 -2.15 1.67 -20.76
C THR A 48 -1.60 0.25 -20.83
N HIS A 49 -0.86 -0.19 -19.82
CA HIS A 49 -0.28 -1.52 -19.72
C HIS A 49 -0.37 -1.97 -18.26
N SER A 50 -1.20 -2.98 -17.99
CA SER A 50 -1.41 -3.51 -16.64
C SER A 50 -0.47 -4.70 -16.39
N PRO A 51 0.59 -4.54 -15.57
CA PRO A 51 1.47 -5.67 -15.23
C PRO A 51 0.73 -6.73 -14.41
N TYR A 52 -0.34 -6.32 -13.73
CA TYR A 52 -1.19 -7.20 -12.94
C TYR A 52 -1.93 -8.24 -13.76
N ASP A 53 -1.96 -8.15 -15.10
CA ASP A 53 -2.57 -9.18 -15.95
C ASP A 53 -1.58 -10.34 -16.19
N VAL A 54 -0.28 -10.06 -16.21
CA VAL A 54 0.75 -11.01 -16.69
C VAL A 54 1.69 -11.53 -15.60
N LEU A 55 1.85 -10.81 -14.48
CA LEU A 55 2.73 -11.23 -13.38
C LEU A 55 1.95 -11.86 -12.21
N PRO A 56 2.52 -12.84 -11.49
CA PRO A 56 1.97 -13.24 -10.19
C PRO A 56 1.86 -12.02 -9.27
N CYS A 57 0.73 -11.88 -8.59
CA CYS A 57 0.46 -10.72 -7.75
C CYS A 57 0.00 -11.15 -6.36
N ALA A 58 0.48 -10.44 -5.35
CA ALA A 58 -0.02 -10.51 -3.98
C ALA A 58 -0.57 -9.15 -3.55
N TYR A 59 -1.51 -9.18 -2.60
CA TYR A 59 -2.06 -8.00 -1.95
C TYR A 59 -1.96 -8.18 -0.43
N LEU A 60 -1.43 -7.18 0.27
CA LEU A 60 -1.43 -7.14 1.74
C LEU A 60 -2.52 -6.18 2.22
N VAL A 61 -3.60 -6.74 2.77
CA VAL A 61 -4.71 -5.96 3.32
C VAL A 61 -4.32 -5.46 4.72
N LEU A 62 -4.40 -4.15 4.93
CA LEU A 62 -4.04 -3.48 6.18
C LEU A 62 -5.31 -3.22 7.00
N GLU A 63 -5.51 -3.97 8.09
CA GLU A 63 -6.79 -4.03 8.79
C GLU A 63 -7.14 -2.76 9.58
N LYS A 64 -6.15 -1.94 9.92
CA LYS A 64 -6.31 -0.69 10.70
C LYS A 64 -5.94 0.56 9.90
N ASP A 65 -5.90 0.44 8.57
CA ASP A 65 -5.63 1.57 7.68
C ASP A 65 -6.79 2.57 7.72
N LEU A 66 -6.46 3.84 7.97
CA LEU A 66 -7.41 4.95 8.06
C LEU A 66 -7.44 5.82 6.79
N ILE A 67 -6.55 5.57 5.82
CA ILE A 67 -6.58 6.15 4.47
C ILE A 67 -7.50 5.32 3.59
N LEU A 68 -7.28 4.01 3.56
CA LEU A 68 -8.01 3.05 2.74
C LEU A 68 -8.65 2.01 3.66
N PRO A 69 -9.95 2.13 3.99
CA PRO A 69 -10.63 1.14 4.80
C PRO A 69 -10.45 -0.28 4.22
N LYS A 70 -10.36 -1.28 5.09
CA LYS A 70 -10.11 -2.68 4.73
C LYS A 70 -11.03 -3.17 3.60
N GLU A 71 -12.33 -2.87 3.66
CA GLU A 71 -13.32 -3.28 2.66
C GLU A 71 -13.04 -2.62 1.29
N TYR A 72 -12.50 -1.40 1.29
CA TYR A 72 -12.09 -0.73 0.06
C TYR A 72 -10.85 -1.39 -0.55
N GLN A 73 -9.87 -1.76 0.28
CA GLN A 73 -8.68 -2.51 -0.16
C GLN A 73 -9.06 -3.87 -0.77
N GLU A 74 -9.93 -4.61 -0.10
CA GLU A 74 -10.46 -5.90 -0.59
C GLU A 74 -11.20 -5.72 -1.93
N GLY A 75 -11.99 -4.65 -2.07
CA GLY A 75 -12.62 -4.28 -3.33
C GLY A 75 -11.63 -4.01 -4.46
N MET A 76 -10.51 -3.31 -4.18
CA MET A 76 -9.46 -3.07 -5.17
C MET A 76 -8.75 -4.37 -5.61
N ALA A 77 -8.52 -5.30 -4.70
CA ALA A 77 -7.96 -6.61 -5.03
C ALA A 77 -8.95 -7.47 -5.82
N ALA A 78 -10.23 -7.44 -5.46
CA ALA A 78 -11.29 -8.19 -6.14
C ALA A 78 -11.63 -7.63 -7.52
N SER A 79 -11.36 -6.35 -7.79
CA SER A 79 -11.61 -5.74 -9.10
C SER A 79 -10.57 -6.09 -10.17
N GLN A 80 -9.54 -6.86 -9.82
CA GLN A 80 -8.49 -7.26 -10.76
C GLN A 80 -8.97 -8.37 -11.69
N SER A 81 -8.40 -8.42 -12.89
CA SER A 81 -8.76 -9.39 -13.94
C SER A 81 -8.44 -10.84 -13.56
N LYS A 82 -7.51 -11.05 -12.62
CA LYS A 82 -7.11 -12.34 -12.08
C LYS A 82 -6.97 -12.28 -10.55
N PRO A 83 -7.11 -13.42 -9.85
CA PRO A 83 -6.97 -13.46 -8.40
C PRO A 83 -5.53 -13.16 -7.97
N PHE A 84 -5.39 -12.45 -6.85
CA PHE A 84 -4.12 -12.20 -6.18
C PHE A 84 -3.98 -13.12 -4.96
N THR A 85 -2.75 -13.45 -4.55
CA THR A 85 -2.50 -14.02 -3.22
C THR A 85 -2.78 -12.97 -2.15
N ILE A 86 -3.74 -13.23 -1.26
CA ILE A 86 -4.16 -12.26 -0.24
C ILE A 86 -3.49 -12.55 1.10
N TYR A 87 -2.77 -11.57 1.62
CA TYR A 87 -2.26 -11.52 2.98
C TYR A 87 -3.02 -10.46 3.80
N ARG A 88 -2.95 -10.57 5.12
CA ARG A 88 -3.57 -9.61 6.06
C ARG A 88 -2.55 -9.18 7.09
N ALA A 89 -2.53 -7.88 7.40
CA ALA A 89 -1.69 -7.31 8.44
C ALA A 89 -2.55 -6.53 9.46
N PRO A 90 -2.37 -6.76 10.77
CA PRO A 90 -3.12 -6.08 11.83
C PRO A 90 -2.59 -4.67 12.13
N CYS A 91 -2.22 -3.91 11.09
CA CYS A 91 -1.55 -2.61 11.17
C CYS A 91 -2.27 -1.53 10.35
N GLY A 92 -1.82 -0.29 10.53
CA GLY A 92 -2.21 0.89 9.77
C GLY A 92 -1.51 0.98 8.42
N HIS A 93 -1.54 2.18 7.82
CA HIS A 93 -1.16 2.41 6.43
C HIS A 93 0.33 2.16 6.11
N SER A 94 1.20 2.20 7.13
CA SER A 94 2.66 2.13 6.96
C SER A 94 3.26 0.84 7.53
N PRO A 95 2.96 -0.36 6.98
CA PRO A 95 3.42 -1.64 7.51
C PRO A 95 4.96 -1.76 7.52
N HIS A 96 5.64 -1.06 6.61
CA HIS A 96 7.10 -1.01 6.56
C HIS A 96 7.73 -0.29 7.77
N LEU A 97 6.94 0.41 8.58
CA LEU A 97 7.37 1.08 9.82
C LEU A 97 6.82 0.41 11.07
N SER A 98 5.56 -0.05 11.04
CA SER A 98 4.86 -0.58 12.23
C SER A 98 4.81 -2.10 12.31
N TRP A 99 5.07 -2.80 11.20
CA TRP A 99 4.91 -4.25 11.07
C TRP A 99 6.01 -4.85 10.17
N THR A 100 7.22 -4.31 10.25
CA THR A 100 8.31 -4.52 9.29
C THR A 100 8.76 -5.98 9.19
N ASP A 101 9.00 -6.64 10.32
CA ASP A 101 9.55 -8.00 10.32
C ASP A 101 8.59 -8.98 9.64
N GLU A 102 7.31 -8.91 9.98
CA GLU A 102 6.30 -9.78 9.39
C GLU A 102 5.94 -9.39 7.95
N LEU A 103 6.06 -8.11 7.59
CA LEU A 103 5.98 -7.69 6.19
C LEU A 103 7.06 -8.40 5.36
N VAL A 104 8.30 -8.47 5.86
CA VAL A 104 9.40 -9.20 5.19
C VAL A 104 9.06 -10.67 5.05
N VAL A 105 8.57 -11.32 6.11
CA VAL A 105 8.13 -12.73 6.06
C VAL A 105 7.10 -12.95 4.95
N LYS A 106 6.11 -12.06 4.78
CA LYS A 106 5.10 -12.19 3.71
C LYS A 106 5.65 -11.95 2.31
N ILE A 107 6.62 -11.07 2.16
CA ILE A 107 7.33 -10.88 0.89
C ILE A 107 8.12 -12.14 0.54
N GLU A 108 8.85 -12.73 1.49
CA GLU A 108 9.62 -13.96 1.28
C GLU A 108 8.72 -15.15 0.96
N GLU A 109 7.61 -15.30 1.70
CA GLU A 109 6.61 -16.35 1.48
C GLU A 109 6.08 -16.30 0.03
N PHE A 110 5.67 -15.11 -0.43
CA PHE A 110 5.18 -14.93 -1.79
C PHE A 110 6.27 -15.15 -2.85
N GLY A 111 7.47 -14.61 -2.62
CA GLY A 111 8.60 -14.78 -3.54
C GLY A 111 8.96 -16.24 -3.75
N ASN A 112 9.02 -17.02 -2.66
CA ASN A 112 9.28 -18.45 -2.71
C ASN A 112 8.17 -19.22 -3.44
N GLN A 113 6.90 -18.86 -3.22
CA GLN A 113 5.77 -19.43 -3.97
C GLN A 113 5.96 -19.22 -5.48
N VAL A 114 6.24 -17.99 -5.92
CA VAL A 114 6.44 -17.64 -7.33
C VAL A 114 7.60 -18.42 -7.96
N LEU A 115 8.71 -18.57 -7.25
CA LEU A 115 9.88 -19.33 -7.72
C LEU A 115 9.57 -20.82 -7.85
N ALA A 116 8.81 -21.39 -6.91
CA ALA A 116 8.41 -22.79 -6.96
C ALA A 116 7.49 -23.08 -8.14
N GLU A 117 6.48 -22.23 -8.38
CA GLU A 117 5.55 -22.36 -9.52
C GLU A 117 6.28 -22.26 -10.86
N SER A 118 7.24 -21.34 -10.97
CA SER A 118 8.05 -21.16 -12.18
C SER A 118 8.92 -22.39 -12.50
N SER A 119 9.38 -23.10 -11.47
CA SER A 119 10.21 -24.30 -11.62
C SER A 119 9.41 -25.55 -12.03
N THR A 120 8.08 -25.50 -11.95
CA THR A 120 7.18 -26.61 -12.34
C THR A 120 6.59 -26.47 -13.73
N ALA A 121 6.85 -25.34 -14.40
CA ALA A 121 6.32 -25.02 -15.73
C ALA A 121 7.24 -25.46 -16.89
N ASP A 122 8.44 -25.99 -16.57
CA ASP A 122 9.40 -26.61 -17.50
C ASP A 122 9.29 -28.15 -17.48
#